data_AF-A0A3A2ZS80-F1
#
_entry.id   AF-A0A3A2ZS80-F1
#
_cell.length_a   1.000
_cell.length_b   1.000
_cell.length_c   1.000
_cell.angle_alpha   90.00
_cell.angle_beta   90.00
_cell.angle_gamma   90.00
#
_symmetry.space_group_name_H-M   'P 1'
#
loop_
_entity.id
_entity.type
_entity.pdbx_description
1 polymer ?
#
loop_
_entity_poly.entity_id
_entity_poly.type
_entity_poly.pdbx_seq_one_letter_code
_entity_poly.pdbx_strand_id
1 'polypeptide(L)'
;MSTFVQIMILQFLVSWAKLQHISLYQAKMTLGLQHLRELNSPGSEDQGGGCTDADIVAVHGLNEDSIAAWTEPDSGVLWLRGLVPMHIPKVRVLSFGYDGSPILFDDVRIVDKIQSLAVTLVADLAADRSLENCEHRPIIFVCHGLGE
;
A
#
# COMPACT_ATOMS: atom_id res chain seq x y z
N MET A 1 -22.52 5.64 -45.94
CA MET A 1 -21.89 6.42 -44.85
C MET A 1 -20.55 5.76 -44.55
N SER A 2 -19.51 6.58 -44.48
CA SER A 2 -18.12 6.21 -44.75
C SER A 2 -17.50 5.39 -43.62
N THR A 3 -16.79 4.31 -43.98
CA THR A 3 -15.96 3.48 -43.09
C THR A 3 -15.03 4.31 -42.19
N PHE A 4 -14.67 5.52 -42.63
CA PHE A 4 -13.91 6.50 -41.85
C PHE A 4 -14.59 6.92 -40.54
N VAL A 5 -15.91 7.10 -40.52
CA VAL A 5 -16.64 7.50 -39.30
C VAL A 5 -16.64 6.35 -38.28
N GLN A 6 -16.70 5.11 -38.77
CA GLN A 6 -16.71 3.92 -37.93
C GLN A 6 -15.34 3.65 -37.28
N ILE A 7 -14.24 3.92 -38.01
CA ILE A 7 -12.88 3.82 -37.49
C ILE A 7 -12.62 4.89 -36.43
N MET A 8 -13.09 6.14 -36.63
CA MET A 8 -12.95 7.19 -35.61
C MET A 8 -13.64 6.81 -34.30
N ILE A 9 -14.88 6.33 -34.36
CA ILE A 9 -15.63 5.93 -33.16
C ILE A 9 -14.92 4.80 -32.42
N LEU A 10 -14.38 3.80 -33.13
CA LEU A 10 -13.60 2.72 -32.53
C LEU A 10 -12.31 3.21 -31.88
N GLN A 11 -11.58 4.13 -32.51
CA GLN A 11 -10.37 4.73 -31.92
C GLN A 11 -10.71 5.55 -30.66
N PHE A 12 -11.81 6.31 -30.69
CA PHE A 12 -12.31 7.02 -29.52
C PHE A 12 -12.74 6.07 -28.40
N LEU A 13 -13.44 4.97 -28.70
CA LEU A 13 -13.85 3.98 -27.70
C LEU A 13 -12.66 3.22 -27.11
N VAL A 14 -11.65 2.88 -27.90
CA VAL A 14 -10.40 2.25 -27.43
C VAL A 14 -9.60 3.23 -26.56
N SER A 15 -9.51 4.49 -26.98
CA SER A 15 -8.84 5.54 -26.19
C SER A 15 -9.61 5.85 -24.91
N TRP A 16 -10.95 5.86 -24.96
CA TRP A 16 -11.83 6.07 -23.82
C TRP A 16 -11.78 4.88 -22.87
N ALA A 17 -11.72 3.63 -23.38
CA ALA A 17 -11.50 2.44 -22.57
C ALA A 17 -10.12 2.44 -21.90
N LYS A 18 -9.06 2.88 -22.58
CA LYS A 18 -7.73 3.10 -21.95
C LYS A 18 -7.76 4.21 -20.90
N LEU A 19 -8.47 5.30 -21.15
CA LEU A 19 -8.68 6.39 -20.18
C LEU A 19 -9.51 5.91 -18.97
N GLN A 20 -10.51 5.05 -19.17
CA GLN A 20 -11.25 4.43 -18.06
C GLN A 20 -10.37 3.43 -17.30
N HIS A 21 -9.51 2.66 -17.97
CA HIS A 21 -8.56 1.76 -17.30
C HIS A 21 -7.52 2.54 -16.47
N ILE A 22 -7.05 3.69 -16.97
CA ILE A 22 -6.15 4.62 -16.24
C ILE A 22 -6.90 5.33 -15.10
N SER A 23 -8.14 5.76 -15.33
CA SER A 23 -8.99 6.42 -14.32
C SER A 23 -9.45 5.45 -13.22
N LEU A 24 -9.58 4.15 -13.52
CA LEU A 24 -9.82 3.08 -12.55
C LEU A 24 -8.53 2.62 -11.86
N TYR A 25 -7.35 2.80 -12.47
CA TYR A 25 -6.06 2.63 -11.76
C TYR A 25 -5.75 3.80 -10.80
N GLN A 26 -6.33 4.98 -11.06
CA GLN A 26 -6.40 6.05 -10.06
C GLN A 26 -7.45 5.80 -8.96
N ALA A 27 -8.13 4.64 -8.95
CA ALA A 27 -9.09 4.32 -7.91
C ALA A 27 -8.37 4.14 -6.56
N LYS A 28 -8.46 5.21 -5.77
CA LYS A 28 -8.22 5.27 -4.32
C LYS A 28 -6.74 5.10 -3.93
N MET A 29 -5.94 6.12 -4.24
CA MET A 29 -4.73 6.44 -3.46
C MET A 29 -5.13 6.41 -1.98
N THR A 30 -4.72 5.38 -1.27
CA THR A 30 -5.08 5.23 0.14
C THR A 30 -3.91 5.76 0.95
N LEU A 31 -4.11 6.92 1.58
CA LEU A 31 -3.08 7.61 2.35
C LEU A 31 -3.09 7.15 3.82
N GLY A 32 -1.92 7.20 4.46
CA GLY A 32 -1.73 6.81 5.85
C GLY A 32 -1.51 5.32 6.05
N LEU A 33 -1.46 4.92 7.32
CA LEU A 33 -1.21 3.55 7.73
C LEU A 33 -2.47 2.68 7.59
N GLN A 34 -2.31 1.51 6.97
CA GLN A 34 -3.39 0.56 6.68
C GLN A 34 -3.01 -0.85 7.11
N HIS A 35 -4.01 -1.59 7.59
CA HIS A 35 -3.86 -3.01 7.90
C HIS A 35 -4.19 -3.84 6.66
N LEU A 36 -3.17 -4.50 6.10
CA LEU A 36 -3.36 -5.51 5.06
C LEU A 36 -3.75 -6.86 5.68
N ARG A 37 -3.28 -7.13 6.90
CA ARG A 37 -3.64 -8.33 7.67
C ARG A 37 -3.57 -8.06 9.17
N GLU A 38 -4.71 -8.25 9.83
CA GLU A 38 -4.83 -8.33 11.28
C GLU A 38 -4.76 -9.78 11.76
N LEU A 39 -4.31 -9.98 12.99
CA LEU A 39 -4.23 -11.29 13.65
C LEU A 39 -5.27 -11.48 14.74
N ASN A 40 -5.99 -10.42 15.13
CA ASN A 40 -7.01 -10.47 16.16
C ASN A 40 -8.39 -10.59 15.50
N SER A 41 -9.05 -11.74 15.69
CA SER A 41 -10.47 -11.89 15.35
C SER A 41 -11.31 -11.41 16.53
N PRO A 42 -12.32 -10.53 16.35
CA PRO A 42 -13.23 -10.16 17.42
C PRO A 42 -14.20 -11.34 17.65
N GLY A 43 -13.81 -12.31 18.48
CA GLY A 43 -14.69 -13.45 18.77
C GLY A 43 -14.12 -14.65 19.52
N SER A 44 -12.84 -14.69 19.86
CA SER A 44 -12.29 -15.77 20.71
C SER A 44 -11.74 -15.21 22.00
N GLU A 45 -12.61 -15.12 23.01
CA GLU A 45 -12.19 -15.18 24.41
C GLU A 45 -11.68 -16.60 24.66
N ASP A 46 -10.39 -16.85 24.40
CA ASP A 46 -9.70 -17.91 25.14
C ASP A 46 -8.22 -17.58 25.37
N GLN A 47 -7.76 -18.05 26.53
CA GLN A 47 -6.58 -17.64 27.28
C GLN A 47 -5.25 -17.87 26.54
N GLY A 48 -4.40 -16.85 26.49
CA GLY A 48 -3.01 -16.96 26.01
C GLY A 48 -2.76 -16.08 24.79
N GLY A 49 -2.24 -14.87 25.03
CA GLY A 49 -1.99 -13.85 24.02
C GLY A 49 -1.43 -14.43 22.72
N GLY A 50 -2.16 -14.22 21.63
CA GLY A 50 -1.63 -14.34 20.27
C GLY A 50 -0.57 -13.27 20.06
N CYS A 51 0.59 -13.44 20.72
CA CYS A 51 1.74 -12.58 20.54
C CYS A 51 2.16 -12.75 19.09
N THR A 52 1.92 -11.71 18.28
CA THR A 52 2.38 -11.69 16.91
C THR A 52 3.90 -11.54 16.96
N ASP A 53 4.60 -12.30 16.13
CA ASP A 53 6.05 -12.41 16.19
C ASP A 53 6.73 -11.15 15.67
N ALA A 54 6.10 -10.42 14.74
CA ALA A 54 6.58 -9.15 14.20
C ALA A 54 5.46 -8.33 13.54
N ASP A 55 5.74 -7.05 13.34
CA ASP A 55 5.03 -6.18 12.41
C ASP A 55 5.86 -5.98 11.15
N ILE A 56 5.25 -6.23 9.99
CA ILE A 56 5.82 -5.85 8.70
C ILE A 56 5.16 -4.55 8.26
N VAL A 57 5.96 -3.55 7.94
CA VAL A 57 5.50 -2.23 7.50
C VAL A 57 6.01 -1.97 6.09
N ALA A 58 5.08 -1.94 5.14
CA ALA A 58 5.36 -1.78 3.72
C ALA A 58 5.28 -0.31 3.30
N VAL A 59 6.32 0.22 2.69
CA VAL A 59 6.40 1.59 2.19
C VAL A 59 6.66 1.56 0.69
N HIS A 60 5.68 2.03 -0.10
CA HIS A 60 5.76 2.00 -1.57
C HIS A 60 6.68 3.10 -2.11
N GLY A 61 7.06 3.00 -3.39
CA GLY A 61 7.88 3.99 -4.10
C GLY A 61 7.08 5.07 -4.81
N LEU A 62 7.77 5.85 -5.65
CA LEU A 62 7.15 6.86 -6.50
C LEU A 62 6.30 6.23 -7.61
N ASN A 63 5.23 6.91 -8.02
CA ASN A 63 4.25 6.43 -9.01
C ASN A 63 3.56 5.10 -8.63
N GLU A 64 3.66 4.69 -7.38
CA GLU A 64 3.06 3.46 -6.88
C GLU A 64 1.92 3.75 -5.90
N ASP A 65 1.09 2.74 -5.65
CA ASP A 65 0.04 2.77 -4.64
C ASP A 65 0.37 1.78 -3.50
N SER A 66 -0.08 2.12 -2.30
CA SER A 66 0.11 1.37 -1.06
C SER A 66 -0.26 -0.12 -1.12
N ILE A 67 -1.17 -0.53 -2.01
CA ILE A 67 -1.57 -1.93 -2.19
C ILE A 67 -1.03 -2.48 -3.51
N ALA A 68 -1.13 -1.68 -4.59
CA ALA A 68 -0.72 -2.13 -5.91
C ALA A 68 0.79 -2.44 -5.99
N ALA A 69 1.64 -1.72 -5.25
CA ALA A 69 3.09 -1.96 -5.19
C ALA A 69 3.45 -3.38 -4.73
N TRP A 70 2.55 -4.02 -3.96
CA TRP A 70 2.75 -5.34 -3.38
C TRP A 70 1.87 -6.40 -4.03
N THR A 71 1.23 -6.07 -5.14
CA THR A 71 0.35 -6.98 -5.89
C THR A 71 1.04 -7.44 -7.16
N GLU A 72 1.16 -8.76 -7.34
CA GLU A 72 1.70 -9.32 -8.57
C GLU A 72 0.73 -9.04 -9.73
N PRO A 73 1.17 -8.40 -10.83
CA PRO A 73 0.27 -7.90 -11.87
C PRO A 73 -0.56 -8.97 -12.59
N ASP A 74 0.02 -10.15 -12.85
CA ASP A 74 -0.63 -11.16 -13.70
C ASP A 74 -1.63 -12.03 -12.92
N SER A 75 -1.28 -12.41 -11.69
CA SER A 75 -2.10 -13.22 -10.80
C SER A 75 -3.01 -12.40 -9.88
N GLY A 76 -2.74 -11.09 -9.72
CA GLY A 76 -3.45 -10.22 -8.79
C GLY A 76 -3.17 -10.55 -7.31
N VAL A 77 -2.13 -11.34 -7.03
CA VAL A 77 -1.82 -11.77 -5.66
C VAL A 77 -1.09 -10.66 -4.93
N LEU A 78 -1.73 -10.12 -3.88
CA LEU A 78 -1.09 -9.24 -2.89
C LEU A 78 -0.09 -10.06 -2.06
N TRP A 79 1.13 -10.22 -2.55
CA TRP A 79 2.08 -11.21 -2.04
C TRP A 79 2.49 -10.94 -0.59
N LEU A 80 2.57 -9.67 -0.20
CA LEU A 80 2.91 -9.29 1.17
C LEU A 80 1.84 -9.77 2.17
N ARG A 81 0.57 -9.73 1.75
CA ARG A 81 -0.57 -10.24 2.55
C ARG A 81 -0.76 -11.75 2.42
N GLY A 82 -0.55 -12.31 1.23
CA GLY A 82 -0.90 -13.69 0.90
C GLY A 82 0.19 -14.71 1.18
N LEU A 83 1.45 -14.37 0.86
CA LEU A 83 2.57 -15.32 0.89
C LEU A 83 3.41 -15.23 2.15
N VAL A 84 3.59 -14.03 2.71
CA VAL A 84 4.39 -13.85 3.93
C VAL A 84 3.80 -14.63 5.11
N PRO A 85 2.48 -14.62 5.35
CA PRO A 85 1.86 -15.45 6.38
C PRO A 85 2.08 -16.96 6.25
N MET A 86 2.37 -17.45 5.04
CA MET A 86 2.65 -18.89 4.85
C MET A 86 3.97 -19.29 5.51
N HIS A 87 4.89 -18.34 5.66
CA HIS A 87 6.22 -18.56 6.25
C HIS A 87 6.31 -18.02 7.68
N ILE A 88 5.60 -16.92 7.96
CA ILE A 88 5.54 -16.28 9.29
C ILE A 88 4.06 -16.16 9.69
N PRO A 89 3.44 -17.22 10.24
CA PRO A 89 1.99 -17.26 10.45
C PRO A 89 1.46 -16.15 11.35
N LYS A 90 2.23 -15.76 12.36
CA LYS A 90 1.88 -14.73 13.35
C LYS A 90 2.52 -13.38 13.02
N VAL A 91 2.52 -12.98 11.76
CA VAL A 91 2.93 -11.62 11.36
C VAL A 91 1.74 -10.72 11.06
N ARG A 92 1.79 -9.50 11.58
CA ARG A 92 0.89 -8.40 11.20
C ARG A 92 1.47 -7.68 9.99
N VAL A 93 0.65 -7.38 8.99
CA VAL A 93 1.12 -6.73 7.76
C VAL A 93 0.40 -5.40 7.61
N LEU A 94 1.19 -4.33 7.64
CA LEU A 94 0.76 -2.95 7.49
C LEU A 94 1.34 -2.38 6.19
N SER A 95 0.64 -1.44 5.58
CA SER A 95 1.18 -0.61 4.52
C SER A 95 0.94 0.86 4.80
N PHE A 96 1.96 1.68 4.56
CA PHE A 96 1.87 3.13 4.65
C PHE A 96 1.79 3.73 3.26
N GLY A 97 0.68 4.42 2.98
CA GLY A 97 0.47 5.14 1.73
C GLY A 97 0.81 6.62 1.86
N TYR A 98 1.54 7.15 0.89
CA TYR A 98 1.80 8.58 0.74
C TYR A 98 1.62 9.00 -0.73
N ASP A 99 1.55 10.30 -0.99
CA ASP A 99 1.50 10.80 -2.37
C ASP A 99 2.89 10.66 -3.01
N GLY A 100 3.07 9.57 -3.76
CA GLY A 100 4.29 9.22 -4.49
C GLY A 100 4.43 9.91 -5.85
N SER A 101 3.70 10.98 -6.14
CA SER A 101 3.84 11.69 -7.42
C SER A 101 5.26 12.27 -7.61
N PRO A 102 6.01 11.94 -8.67
CA PRO A 102 7.38 12.40 -8.88
C PRO A 102 7.52 13.93 -8.87
N ILE A 103 6.47 14.63 -9.31
CA ILE A 103 6.40 16.09 -9.32
C ILE A 103 6.60 16.66 -7.91
N LEU A 104 6.16 15.93 -6.89
CA LEU A 104 6.30 16.31 -5.48
C LEU A 104 7.70 16.08 -4.91
N PHE A 105 8.54 15.31 -5.62
CA PHE A 105 9.90 14.95 -5.23
C PHE A 105 10.96 15.57 -6.15
N ASP A 106 10.55 16.38 -7.14
CA ASP A 106 11.44 17.16 -8.01
C ASP A 106 11.63 18.61 -7.49
N ASP A 107 11.22 18.88 -6.24
CA ASP A 107 11.31 20.18 -5.57
C ASP A 107 12.60 20.27 -4.73
N VAL A 108 13.16 21.49 -4.62
CA VAL A 108 14.27 21.85 -3.72
C VAL A 108 13.97 21.45 -2.26
N ARG A 109 12.69 21.31 -1.89
CA ARG A 109 12.21 20.92 -0.56
C ARG A 109 12.01 19.42 -0.35
N ILE A 110 12.54 18.57 -1.22
CA ILE A 110 12.39 17.10 -1.12
C ILE A 110 12.77 16.54 0.26
N VAL A 111 13.84 17.05 0.87
CA VAL A 111 14.35 16.58 2.17
C VAL A 111 13.35 16.85 3.29
N ASP A 112 12.80 18.07 3.36
CA ASP A 112 11.78 18.44 4.36
C ASP A 112 10.53 17.57 4.22
N LYS A 113 10.18 17.24 2.97
CA LYS A 113 9.00 16.42 2.67
C LYS A 113 9.20 14.97 3.09
N ILE A 114 10.32 14.35 2.74
CA ILE A 114 10.68 12.99 3.20
C ILE A 114 10.69 12.95 4.72
N GLN A 115 11.27 13.96 5.37
CA GLN A 115 11.28 14.05 6.84
C GLN A 115 9.87 14.13 7.41
N SER A 116 9.00 14.96 6.83
CA SER A 116 7.59 15.06 7.26
C SER A 116 6.84 13.73 7.10
N LEU A 117 7.09 13.00 6.01
CA LEU A 117 6.49 11.68 5.77
C LEU A 117 6.99 10.65 6.78
N ALA A 118 8.30 10.63 7.08
CA ALA A 118 8.88 9.73 8.07
C ALA A 118 8.31 10.00 9.48
N VAL A 119 8.17 11.28 9.87
CA VAL A 119 7.55 11.66 11.15
C VAL A 119 6.11 11.17 11.22
N THR A 120 5.35 11.35 10.14
CA THR A 120 3.94 10.90 10.06
C THR A 120 3.85 9.37 10.18
N LEU A 121 4.65 8.64 9.40
CA LEU A 121 4.73 7.18 9.45
C LEU A 121 5.02 6.66 10.86
N VAL A 122 6.03 7.23 11.53
CA VAL A 122 6.42 6.80 12.87
C VAL A 122 5.33 7.12 13.89
N ALA A 123 4.71 8.30 13.80
CA ALA A 123 3.63 8.70 14.70
C ALA A 123 2.39 7.79 14.55
N ASP A 124 1.97 7.53 13.31
CA ASP A 124 0.84 6.65 13.02
C ASP A 124 1.11 5.22 13.48
N LEU A 125 2.32 4.69 13.19
CA LEU A 125 2.71 3.35 13.62
C LEU A 125 2.80 3.22 15.14
N ALA A 126 3.33 4.23 15.83
CA ALA A 126 3.39 4.23 17.28
C ALA A 126 2.00 4.27 17.92
N ALA A 127 1.10 5.10 17.40
CA ALA A 127 -0.28 5.19 17.87
C ALA A 127 -1.02 3.86 17.66
N ASP A 128 -0.93 3.28 16.46
CA ASP A 128 -1.51 1.98 16.12
C ASP A 128 -1.03 0.86 17.04
N ARG A 129 0.29 0.79 17.28
CA ARG A 129 0.88 -0.23 18.16
C ARG A 129 0.47 -0.05 19.62
N SER A 130 0.28 1.18 20.09
CA SER A 130 -0.18 1.42 21.46
C SER A 130 -1.63 0.97 21.63
N LEU A 131 -2.49 1.24 20.64
CA LEU A 131 -3.90 0.82 20.65
C LEU A 131 -4.07 -0.71 20.70
N GLU A 132 -3.18 -1.45 20.03
CA GLU A 132 -3.22 -2.92 20.03
C GLU A 132 -2.35 -3.60 21.10
N ASN A 133 -1.72 -2.82 22.00
CA ASN A 133 -0.79 -3.33 23.02
C ASN A 133 0.39 -4.13 22.41
N CYS A 134 0.96 -3.58 21.34
CA CYS A 134 1.94 -4.19 20.45
C CYS A 134 3.33 -3.57 20.54
N GLU A 135 3.57 -2.68 21.52
CA GLU A 135 4.71 -1.77 21.58
C GLU A 135 6.09 -2.46 21.57
N HIS A 136 6.16 -3.72 22.02
CA HIS A 136 7.41 -4.49 22.12
C HIS A 136 7.71 -5.39 20.91
N ARG A 137 6.79 -5.49 19.94
CA ARG A 137 6.96 -6.39 18.78
C ARG A 137 8.06 -5.88 17.85
N PRO A 138 8.96 -6.71 17.32
CA PRO A 138 9.92 -6.25 16.34
C PRO A 138 9.21 -5.71 15.09
N ILE A 139 9.81 -4.69 14.47
CA ILE A 139 9.32 -4.04 13.25
C ILE A 139 10.27 -4.39 12.12
N ILE A 140 9.73 -4.82 10.98
CA ILE A 140 10.45 -5.09 9.75
C ILE A 140 9.89 -4.15 8.68
N PHE A 141 10.72 -3.24 8.18
CA PHE A 141 10.34 -2.40 7.04
C PHE A 141 10.62 -3.12 5.72
N VAL A 142 9.65 -3.05 4.81
CA VAL A 142 9.80 -3.49 3.42
C VAL A 142 9.56 -2.27 2.55
N CYS A 143 10.59 -1.83 1.85
CA CYS A 143 10.57 -0.60 1.08
C CYS A 143 10.88 -0.88 -0.39
N HIS A 144 10.40 -0.03 -1.28
CA HIS A 144 10.69 -0.09 -2.71
C HIS A 144 11.04 1.31 -3.25
N GLY A 145 12.11 1.42 -4.04
CA GLY A 145 12.54 2.69 -4.66
C GLY A 145 12.94 3.75 -3.63
N LEU A 146 12.27 4.91 -3.63
CA LEU A 146 12.52 6.00 -2.66
C LEU A 146 12.10 5.67 -1.22
N GLY A 147 11.45 4.53 -0.99
CA GLY A 147 11.20 4.07 0.38
C GLY A 147 12.45 3.58 1.11
N GLU A 148 13.57 3.33 0.41
CA GLU A 148 14.88 2.93 0.96
C GLU A 148 15.69 4.13 1.48
#